data_AF-A0A520BBU6-F1
#
_entry.id   AF-A0A520BBU6-F1
#
_cell.length_a   1.000
_cell.length_b   1.000
_cell.length_c   1.000
_cell.angle_alpha   90.00
_cell.angle_beta   90.00
_cell.angle_gamma   90.00
#
_symmetry.space_group_name_H-M   'P 1'
#
loop_
_entity.id
_entity.type
_entity.pdbx_description
1 polymer ?
#
loop_
_entity_poly.entity_id
_entity_poly.type
_entity_poly.pdbx_seq_one_letter_code
_entity_poly.pdbx_strand_id
1 'polypeptide(L)' 'MIVKSLVIIKSNNTNLNIAYAHLDHITLKIGQKITQGEIIGVVGDSGNIDKPQLYIA' A
#
# COMPACT_ATOMS: atom_id res chain seq x y z
N MET A 1 7.37 8.63 -17.55
CA MET A 1 7.23 8.97 -16.12
C MET A 1 6.77 7.71 -15.41
N ILE A 2 7.55 7.17 -14.48
CA ILE A 2 7.18 5.96 -13.73
C ILE A 2 6.35 6.42 -12.53
N VAL A 3 5.06 6.09 -12.48
CA VAL A 3 4.19 6.37 -11.32
C VAL A 3 4.30 5.17 -10.38
N LYS A 4 4.71 5.40 -9.14
CA LYS A 4 4.81 4.37 -8.09
C LYS A 4 3.73 4.64 -7.03
N SER A 5 2.81 3.70 -6.87
CA SER A 5 1.79 3.76 -5.83
C SER A 5 2.27 3.05 -4.57
N LEU A 6 2.30 3.77 -3.45
CA LEU A 6 2.78 3.31 -2.15
C LEU A 6 1.83 3.78 -1.04
N VAL A 7 1.48 2.87 -0.14
CA VAL A 7 0.78 3.17 1.11
C VAL A 7 1.67 2.78 2.28
N ILE A 8 1.78 3.63 3.28
CA ILE A 8 2.45 3.32 4.55
C ILE A 8 1.40 3.36 5.66
N ILE A 9 1.24 2.25 6.36
CA ILE A 9 0.31 2.12 7.49
C ILE A 9 1.12 2.04 8.77
N LYS A 10 0.84 2.97 9.68
CA LYS A 10 1.35 2.93 11.04
C LYS A 10 0.38 2.16 11.93
N SER A 11 0.88 1.14 12.62
CA SER A 11 0.12 0.48 13.69
C SER A 11 0.05 1.40 14.91
N ASN A 12 -1.11 1.46 15.56
CA ASN A 12 -1.26 2.15 16.85
C ASN A 12 -0.94 1.24 18.05
N ASN A 13 -1.00 -0.07 17.85
CA ASN A 13 -0.76 -1.06 18.90
C ASN A 13 0.72 -1.46 18.98
N THR A 14 1.49 -1.17 17.95
CA THR A 14 2.92 -1.47 17.83
C THR A 14 3.63 -0.27 17.20
N ASN A 15 4.94 -0.12 17.40
CA ASN A 15 5.73 0.92 16.73
C ASN A 15 6.12 0.54 15.28
N LEU A 16 5.29 -0.27 14.61
CA LEU A 16 5.56 -0.75 13.25
C LEU A 16 4.91 0.17 12.22
N ASN A 17 5.65 0.41 11.13
CA ASN A 17 5.13 0.96 9.90
C ASN A 17 5.29 -0.13 8.84
N ILE A 18 4.22 -0.37 8.09
CA ILE A 18 4.21 -1.37 7.01
C ILE A 18 3.95 -0.65 5.70
N ALA A 19 4.81 -0.88 4.73
CA ALA A 19 4.73 -0.33 3.39
C ALA A 19 4.12 -1.36 2.43
N TYR A 20 3.12 -0.94 1.65
CA TYR A 20 2.52 -1.71 0.55
C TYR A 20 2.73 -0.96 -0.75
N ALA A 21 3.48 -1.54 -1.69
CA ALA A 21 3.81 -0.90 -2.96
C ALA A 21 3.27 -1.66 -4.18
N HIS A 22 3.47 -1.07 -5.36
CA HIS A 22 3.03 -1.62 -6.65
C HIS A 22 1.50 -1.69 -6.79
N LEU A 23 0.79 -0.80 -6.12
CA LEU A 23 -0.67 -0.79 -6.16
C LEU A 23 -1.16 -0.18 -7.48
N ASP A 24 -2.21 -0.73 -8.06
CA ASP A 24 -2.93 -0.12 -9.17
C ASP A 24 -3.81 1.03 -8.64
N HIS A 25 -4.57 0.74 -7.59
CA HIS A 25 -5.45 1.69 -6.94
C HIS A 25 -5.36 1.62 -5.41
N ILE A 26 -5.44 2.79 -4.78
CA ILE A 26 -5.46 2.98 -3.33
C ILE A 26 -6.86 3.45 -2.95
N THR A 27 -7.51 2.75 -2.01
CA THR A 27 -8.86 3.10 -1.55
C THR A 27 -8.86 4.05 -0.35
N LEU A 28 -7.67 4.31 0.21
CA LEU A 28 -7.48 5.11 1.42
C LEU A 28 -7.25 6.59 1.14
N LYS A 29 -7.54 7.40 2.16
CA LYS A 29 -7.09 8.80 2.26
C LYS A 29 -5.97 8.94 3.30
N ILE A 30 -5.10 9.92 3.12
CA ILE A 30 -4.06 10.25 4.10
C ILE A 30 -4.71 10.55 5.46
N GLY A 31 -4.20 9.91 6.51
CA GLY A 31 -4.70 10.07 7.87
C GLY A 31 -5.93 9.23 8.21
N GLN A 32 -6.47 8.45 7.27
CA GLN A 32 -7.57 7.53 7.53
C GLN A 32 -7.15 6.47 8.57
N LYS A 33 -8.00 6.27 9.59
CA LYS A 33 -7.89 5.14 10.52
C LYS A 33 -8.56 3.94 9.90
N ILE A 34 -7.89 2.79 9.96
CA ILE A 34 -8.37 1.52 9.41
C ILE A 34 -8.29 0.43 10.47
N THR A 35 -8.95 -0.69 10.21
CA THR A 35 -8.88 -1.90 11.05
C THR A 35 -8.23 -3.06 10.30
N GLN A 36 -7.71 -4.05 11.03
CA GLN A 36 -7.14 -5.24 10.43
C GLN A 36 -8.22 -5.99 9.64
N GLY A 37 -7.91 -6.35 8.38
CA GLY A 37 -8.84 -7.01 7.45
C GLY A 37 -9.57 -6.05 6.51
N GLU A 38 -9.44 -4.74 6.69
CA GLU A 38 -9.99 -3.74 5.78
C GLU A 38 -9.22 -3.69 4.44
N ILE A 39 -9.93 -3.46 3.34
CA ILE A 39 -9.35 -3.34 2.01
C ILE A 39 -8.73 -1.94 1.84
N ILE A 40 -7.42 -1.90 1.59
CA ILE A 40 -6.64 -0.65 1.49
C ILE A 40 -6.22 -0.26 0.07
N GLY A 41 -6.44 -1.16 -0.89
CA GLY A 41 -6.06 -0.99 -2.28
C GLY A 41 -6.06 -2.31 -3.04
N VAL A 42 -5.62 -2.26 -4.29
CA VAL A 42 -5.52 -3.43 -5.17
C VAL A 42 -4.13 -3.49 -5.80
N VAL A 43 -3.62 -4.71 -5.88
CA VAL A 43 -2.31 -5.03 -6.44
C VAL A 43 -2.29 -4.73 -7.93
N GLY A 44 -1.22 -4.09 -8.39
CA GLY A 44 -0.98 -3.78 -9.78
C GLY A 44 0.48 -3.97 -10.15
N ASP A 45 0.88 -3.26 -11.20
CA ASP A 45 2.22 -3.25 -11.78
C ASP A 45 2.89 -1.86 -11.73
N SER A 46 2.37 -0.93 -10.91
CA SER A 46 2.92 0.43 -10.83
C SER A 46 4.38 0.43 -10.36
N GLY A 47 5.22 1.30 -10.93
CA GLY A 47 6.65 1.31 -10.66
C GLY A 47 7.47 0.55 -11.71
N ASN A 48 8.57 -0.07 -11.28
CA ASN A 48 9.51 -0.79 -12.15
C ASN A 48 9.47 -2.28 -11.84
N ILE A 49 8.44 -2.97 -12.33
CA ILE A 49 8.21 -4.41 -12.17
C ILE A 49 7.61 -4.99 -13.45
N ASP A 50 7.90 -6.26 -13.72
CA ASP A 50 7.56 -6.89 -15.01
C ASP A 50 6.20 -7.62 -15.02
N LYS A 51 5.55 -7.73 -13.86
CA LYS A 51 4.24 -8.35 -13.69
C LYS A 51 3.54 -7.84 -12.43
N PRO A 52 2.20 -7.87 -12.35
CA PRO A 52 1.48 -7.49 -11.15
C PRO A 52 1.94 -8.29 -9.93
N GLN A 53 2.37 -7.59 -8.88
CA GLN A 53 2.85 -8.20 -7.65
C GLN A 53 2.78 -7.24 -6.48
N LEU A 54 2.51 -7.77 -5.29
CA LEU A 54 2.53 -6.99 -4.06
C LEU A 54 3.94 -6.97 -3.47
N TYR A 55 4.42 -5.79 -3.10
CA TYR A 55 5.61 -5.63 -2.26
C TYR A 55 5.22 -5.17 -0.86
N ILE A 56 5.80 -5.82 0.16
CA ILE A 56 5.58 -5.53 1.59
C ILE A 56 6.93 -5.34 2.27
N ALA A 57 7.09 -4.26 3.05
CA ALA A 57 8.27 -3.97 3.87
C ALA A 57 7.91 -3.33 5.21
#